data_AF-A0A820H610-F1
#
_entry.id   AF-A0A820H610-F1
#
_cell.length_a   1.000
_cell.length_b   1.000
_cell.length_c   1.000
_cell.angle_alpha   90.00
_cell.angle_beta   90.00
_cell.angle_gamma   90.00
#
_symmetry.space_group_name_H-M   'P 1'
#
loop_
_entity.id
_entity.type
_entity.pdbx_description
1 polymer ?
#
loop_
_entity_poly.entity_id
_entity_poly.type
_entity_poly.pdbx_seq_one_letter_code
_entity_poly.pdbx_strand_id
1 'polypeptide(L)' 'DQKCMSYLNDWDRAIPNLDVVDNYESEKEEILAIQGKSFPFSFGDYVVKILMGGVDSWFDMLDERKVSVDG' A
#
# COMPACT_ATOMS: atom_id res chain seq x y z
N ASP A 1 18.50 2.19 1.13
CA ASP A 1 19.23 1.09 0.47
C ASP A 1 18.24 0.26 -0.33
N GLN A 2 18.24 0.36 -1.66
CA GLN A 2 17.20 -0.21 -2.53
C GLN A 2 17.15 -1.76 -2.46
N LYS A 3 18.28 -2.40 -2.13
CA LYS A 3 18.38 -3.85 -1.92
C LYS A 3 17.69 -4.31 -0.63
N CYS A 4 17.70 -3.48 0.42
CA CYS A 4 17.02 -3.82 1.67
C CYS A 4 15.50 -3.78 1.48
N MET A 5 14.98 -2.80 0.73
CA MET A 5 13.54 -2.71 0.45
C MET A 5 13.07 -3.90 -0.39
N SER A 6 13.81 -4.31 -1.42
CA SER A 6 13.45 -5.50 -2.20
C SER A 6 13.34 -6.77 -1.35
N TYR A 7 14.22 -6.96 -0.37
CA TYR A 7 14.17 -8.12 0.52
C TYR A 7 12.97 -8.07 1.48
N LEU A 8 12.63 -6.88 1.97
CA LEU A 8 11.47 -6.69 2.84
C LEU A 8 10.16 -6.87 2.04
N ASN A 9 10.08 -6.38 0.80
CA ASN A 9 8.90 -6.59 -0.06
C ASN A 9 8.73 -8.07 -0.46
N ASP A 10 9.81 -8.86 -0.49
CA ASP A 10 9.70 -10.31 -0.65
C ASP A 10 9.11 -11.00 0.60
N TRP A 11 9.35 -10.45 1.79
CA TRP A 11 8.77 -10.94 3.05
C TRP A 11 7.31 -10.59 3.17
N ASP A 12 6.93 -9.38 2.78
CA ASP A 12 5.56 -8.90 2.67
C ASP A 12 4.68 -9.89 1.88
N ARG A 13 5.15 -10.27 0.69
CA ARG A 13 4.48 -11.27 -0.17
C ARG A 13 4.46 -12.69 0.38
N ALA A 14 5.36 -13.04 1.30
CA ALA A 14 5.56 -14.41 1.77
C ALA A 14 4.97 -14.68 3.16
N ILE A 15 4.81 -13.64 3.98
CA ILE A 15 4.39 -13.73 5.38
C ILE A 15 3.00 -13.10 5.50
N PRO A 16 1.94 -13.91 5.74
CA PRO A 16 0.61 -13.37 5.92
C PRO A 16 0.54 -12.34 7.05
N ASN A 17 -0.05 -11.18 6.76
CA ASN A 17 -0.24 -10.06 7.70
C ASN A 17 1.05 -9.32 8.11
N LEU A 18 2.14 -9.47 7.37
CA LEU A 18 3.29 -8.59 7.47
C LEU A 18 3.16 -7.53 6.38
N ASP A 19 3.01 -6.26 6.79
CA ASP A 19 3.00 -5.10 5.90
C ASP A 19 4.33 -4.34 6.05
N VAL A 20 5.15 -4.33 4.99
CA VAL A 20 6.38 -3.55 4.93
C VAL A 20 6.08 -2.15 4.43
N VAL A 21 6.00 -1.24 5.40
CA VAL A 21 5.71 0.17 5.16
C VAL A 21 6.86 0.85 4.41
N ASP A 22 6.65 1.10 3.11
CA ASP A 22 7.43 2.05 2.32
C ASP A 22 7.08 3.50 2.70
N ASN A 23 7.87 4.47 2.23
CA ASN A 23 7.57 5.88 2.52
C ASN A 23 6.33 6.36 1.73
N TYR A 24 5.62 7.36 2.28
CA TYR A 24 4.39 7.90 1.70
C TYR A 24 4.48 8.28 0.21
N GLU A 25 5.60 8.83 -0.25
CA GLU A 25 5.72 9.27 -1.66
C GLU A 25 5.78 8.07 -2.60
N SER A 26 6.57 7.04 -2.26
CA SER A 26 6.62 5.78 -3.01
C SER A 26 5.25 5.09 -3.05
N GLU A 27 4.61 4.95 -1.88
CA GLU A 27 3.29 4.32 -1.74
C GLU A 27 2.23 5.03 -2.58
N LYS A 28 2.24 6.36 -2.56
CA LYS A 28 1.32 7.16 -3.35
C LYS A 28 1.55 6.98 -4.85
N GLU A 29 2.79 6.89 -5.31
CA GLU A 29 3.10 6.66 -6.72
C GLU A 29 2.54 5.30 -7.19
N GLU A 30 2.68 4.25 -6.39
CA GLU A 30 2.17 2.90 -6.69
C GLU A 30 0.64 2.86 -6.71
N ILE A 31 -0.02 3.42 -5.68
CA ILE A 31 -1.48 3.54 -5.65
C ILE A 31 -2.00 4.33 -6.86
N LEU A 32 -1.38 5.46 -7.21
CA LEU A 32 -1.80 6.24 -8.38
C LEU A 32 -1.54 5.53 -9.70
N ALA A 33 -0.53 4.65 -9.78
CA ALA A 33 -0.28 3.81 -10.95
C ALA A 33 -1.39 2.77 -11.16
N ILE A 34 -1.97 2.23 -10.08
CA ILE A 34 -3.03 1.22 -10.12
C ILE A 34 -4.43 1.82 -10.17
N GLN A 35 -4.75 2.73 -9.25
CA GLN A 35 -6.08 3.34 -9.12
C GLN A 35 -6.32 4.44 -10.15
N GLY A 36 -5.25 5.12 -10.59
CA GLY A 36 -5.27 6.23 -11.53
C GLY A 36 -4.92 7.57 -10.89
N LYS A 37 -4.41 8.50 -11.72
CA LYS A 37 -3.84 9.80 -11.28
C LYS A 37 -4.78 10.70 -10.49
N SER A 38 -6.09 10.49 -10.56
CA SER A 38 -7.10 11.28 -9.86
C SER A 38 -7.62 10.60 -8.59
N PHE A 39 -7.06 9.45 -8.21
CA PHE A 39 -7.48 8.75 -7.00
C PHE A 39 -7.14 9.59 -5.75
N PRO A 40 -8.11 9.85 -4.87
CA PRO A 40 -7.88 10.64 -3.67
C PRO A 40 -7.06 9.81 -2.68
N PHE A 41 -5.81 10.21 -2.46
CA PHE A 41 -4.93 9.60 -1.48
C PHE A 41 -4.08 10.66 -0.79
N SER A 42 -4.34 10.84 0.50
CA SER A 42 -3.68 11.80 1.37
C SER A 42 -2.73 11.11 2.35
N PHE A 43 -1.93 11.90 3.06
CA PHE A 43 -1.09 11.38 4.13
C PHE A 43 -1.92 10.76 5.28
N GLY A 44 -3.14 11.24 5.52
CA GLY A 44 -4.04 10.63 6.49
C GLY A 44 -4.47 9.22 6.07
N ASP A 45 -4.79 9.04 4.79
CA ASP A 45 -5.16 7.73 4.22
C ASP A 45 -3.98 6.76 4.30
N TYR A 46 -2.76 7.24 4.05
CA TYR A 46 -1.53 6.47 4.23
C TYR A 46 -1.34 5.99 5.67
N VAL A 47 -1.53 6.86 6.68
CA VAL A 47 -1.43 6.45 8.09
C VAL A 47 -2.47 5.38 8.42
N VAL A 48 -3.69 5.51 7.92
CA VAL A 48 -4.74 4.49 8.11
C VAL A 48 -4.36 3.18 7.42
N LYS A 49 -3.85 3.25 6.18
CA LYS A 49 -3.40 2.06 5.43
C LYS A 49 -2.35 1.29 6.22
N ILE A 50 -1.29 1.95 6.70
CA ILE A 50 -0.23 1.29 7.49
C ILE A 50 -0.77 0.59 8.74
N LEU A 51 -1.73 1.20 9.41
CA LEU A 51 -2.30 0.64 10.64
C LEU A 51 -3.26 -0.53 10.36
N MET A 52 -3.90 -0.51 9.20
CA MET A 52 -4.96 -1.44 8.83
C MET A 52 -4.55 -2.50 7.82
N GLY A 53 -3.45 -2.34 7.08
CA GLY A 53 -3.01 -3.23 6.00
C GLY A 53 -2.80 -4.67 6.48
N GLY A 54 -2.11 -4.83 7.61
CA GLY A 54 -1.96 -6.14 8.26
C GLY A 54 -3.22 -6.71 8.93
N VAL A 55 -4.37 -6.00 8.91
CA VAL A 55 -5.62 -6.41 9.57
C VAL A 55 -6.76 -6.59 8.58
N ASP A 56 -6.84 -5.75 7.57
CA ASP A 56 -7.92 -5.69 6.59
C ASP A 56 -7.35 -5.63 5.17
N SER A 57 -7.61 -6.71 4.44
CA SER A 57 -7.17 -6.90 3.06
C SER A 57 -7.60 -5.80 2.10
N TRP A 58 -8.66 -5.03 2.38
CA TRP A 58 -9.06 -3.94 1.51
C TRP A 58 -8.00 -2.84 1.46
N PHE A 59 -7.36 -2.51 2.58
CA PHE A 59 -6.30 -1.51 2.65
C PHE A 59 -5.02 -2.01 1.98
N ASP A 60 -4.68 -3.27 2.23
CA ASP A 60 -3.57 -3.99 1.59
C ASP A 60 -3.67 -3.97 0.06
N MET A 61 -4.89 -4.10 -0.48
CA MET A 61 -5.11 -4.19 -1.92
C MET A 61 -5.04 -2.86 -2.69
N LEU A 62 -4.86 -1.72 -2.02
CA LEU A 62 -4.92 -0.38 -2.63
C LEU A 62 -3.83 -0.13 -3.69
N ASP A 63 -2.65 -0.73 -3.53
CA ASP A 63 -1.49 -0.65 -4.41
C ASP A 63 -1.32 -1.92 -5.27
N GLU A 64 -2.17 -2.93 -5.08
CA GLU A 64 -2.12 -4.17 -5.86
C GLU A 64 -3.17 -4.23 -6.97
N ARG A 65 -4.38 -3.71 -6.72
CA ARG A 65 -5.51 -3.80 -7.65
C ARG A 65 -6.50 -2.66 -7.51
N LYS A 66 -7.26 -2.40 -8.58
CA LYS A 66 -8.33 -1.39 -8.53
C LYS A 66 -9.40 -1.76 -7.50
N VAL A 67 -9.64 -0.85 -6.56
CA VAL A 67 -10.70 -0.99 -5.57
C VAL A 67 -11.92 -0.18 -5.98
N SER A 68 -13.11 -0.70 -5.69
CA SER A 68 -14.36 0.04 -5.80
C SER A 68 -14.51 0.86 -4.53
N VAL A 69 -14.55 2.18 -4.66
CA VAL A 69 -15.01 3.06 -3.57
C VAL A 69 -16.49 3.29 -3.82
N ASP A 70 -17.33 2.43 -3.25
CA ASP A 70 -18.77 2.69 -3.20
C ASP A 70 -18.98 3.80 -2.17
N GLY A 71 -19.35 4.99 -2.65
CA GLY A 71 -19.55 6.20 -1.83
C GLY A 71 -20.81 6.15 -0.98
#